data_AF-A0A7Z9RXK9-F1
#
_entry.id   AF-A0A7Z9RXK9-F1
#
_cell.length_a   1.000
_cell.length_b   1.000
_cell.length_c   1.000
_cell.angle_alpha   90.00
_cell.angle_beta   90.00
_cell.angle_gamma   90.00
#
_symmetry.space_group_name_H-M   'P 1'
#
loop_
_entity.id
_entity.type
_entity.pdbx_description
1 polymer ?
#
loop_
_entity_poly.entity_id
_entity_poly.type
_entity_poly.pdbx_seq_one_letter_code
_entity_poly.pdbx_strand_id
1 'polypeptide(L)'
;DLRFSRVQFTPDLMPQDITGTTILSSDEEQGERSFRFREGPIFANLLLADEINRTPPKTQAALLEAMEEGQVSVMGQRHSLPDPFFVMATQNPLELEGTYPLPITQLDRFTFQVALDYPQAHEELDVVSMTTSHLQGPLDPVIPRAWVTEALNEVQQIVIPDHLLERATRIVRATRPGEDDAPEIATELLSHGAGPRGVQAVLTTSRACAALDGRDTVSDDDLNTVLFPAIRHRLGLSVHAEAEGLSPDEVLFKILSAIGDRVEESTSSTNSEVGNIRRWLGQLAETTPLFRKKS
;
A
#
# COMPACT_ATOMS: atom_id res chain seq x y z
N ASP A 1 -1.38 -11.76 19.36
CA ASP A 1 -0.73 -10.47 19.09
C ASP A 1 -0.11 -10.43 17.72
N LEU A 2 -0.30 -9.31 17.03
CA LEU A 2 0.25 -9.02 15.71
C LEU A 2 1.72 -8.62 15.86
N ARG A 3 2.59 -9.16 15.01
CA ARG A 3 4.04 -8.86 15.04
C ARG A 3 4.38 -7.69 14.13
N PHE A 4 5.22 -6.79 14.61
CA PHE A 4 5.83 -5.73 13.81
C PHE A 4 7.27 -6.08 13.48
N SER A 5 7.70 -5.78 12.27
CA SER A 5 9.08 -5.89 11.82
C SER A 5 9.43 -4.68 10.95
N ARG A 6 10.66 -4.20 11.11
CA ARG A 6 11.21 -3.10 10.31
C ARG A 6 12.50 -3.57 9.66
N VAL A 7 12.63 -3.33 8.37
CA VAL A 7 13.83 -3.63 7.60
C VAL A 7 14.25 -2.39 6.84
N GLN A 8 15.49 -1.99 7.07
CA GLN A 8 16.15 -0.98 6.26
C GLN A 8 16.74 -1.67 5.03
N PHE A 9 16.32 -1.27 3.83
CA PHE A 9 16.89 -1.77 2.60
C PHE A 9 18.22 -1.07 2.34
N THR A 10 19.28 -1.87 2.24
CA THR A 10 20.66 -1.40 1.99
C THR A 10 21.23 -2.09 0.74
N PRO A 11 22.27 -1.53 0.10
CA PRO A 11 22.84 -2.10 -1.13
C PRO A 11 23.40 -3.52 -1.00
N ASP A 12 23.79 -3.92 0.21
CA ASP A 12 24.36 -5.22 0.55
C ASP A 12 23.33 -6.27 1.00
N LEU A 13 22.06 -5.88 1.13
CA LEU A 13 21.01 -6.75 1.64
C LEU A 13 20.68 -7.87 0.63
N MET A 14 20.77 -9.12 1.09
CA MET A 14 20.54 -10.30 0.25
C MET A 14 19.10 -10.81 0.38
N PRO A 15 18.57 -11.54 -0.62
CA PRO A 15 17.23 -12.12 -0.55
C PRO A 15 16.96 -12.94 0.72
N GLN A 16 17.93 -13.75 1.16
CA GLN A 16 17.83 -14.57 2.36
C GLN A 16 17.78 -13.77 3.67
N ASP A 17 18.28 -12.53 3.67
CA ASP A 17 18.19 -11.65 4.84
C ASP A 17 16.78 -11.12 5.03
N ILE A 18 15.95 -11.19 3.98
CA ILE A 18 14.51 -10.87 3.97
C ILE A 18 13.68 -12.13 4.22
N THR A 19 13.89 -13.16 3.40
CA THR A 19 13.04 -14.36 3.40
C THR A 19 13.42 -15.39 4.46
N GLY A 20 14.60 -15.27 5.07
CA GLY A 20 15.12 -16.25 6.02
C GLY A 20 16.14 -17.19 5.38
N THR A 21 16.84 -17.93 6.25
CA THR A 21 17.93 -18.82 5.86
C THR A 21 17.94 -20.08 6.70
N THR A 22 18.59 -21.12 6.21
CA THR A 22 18.75 -22.37 6.95
C THR A 22 20.08 -22.34 7.70
N ILE A 23 20.02 -22.48 9.02
CA ILE A 23 21.22 -22.57 9.87
C ILE A 23 21.44 -24.00 10.34
N LEU A 24 22.70 -24.37 10.50
CA LEU A 24 23.07 -25.64 11.12
C LEU A 24 22.95 -25.48 12.64
N SER A 25 22.01 -26.18 13.25
CA SER A 25 21.85 -26.26 14.70
C SER A 25 22.51 -27.54 15.20
N SER A 26 23.38 -27.44 16.19
CA SER A 26 23.89 -28.58 16.95
C SER A 26 23.06 -28.70 18.22
N ASP A 27 22.34 -29.81 18.38
CA ASP A 27 21.68 -30.11 19.65
C ASP A 27 22.74 -30.64 20.62
N GLU A 28 23.09 -29.85 21.65
CA GLU A 28 24.19 -30.17 22.57
C GLU A 28 23.96 -31.47 23.36
N GLU A 29 22.69 -31.89 23.50
CA GLU A 29 22.31 -33.12 24.21
C GLU A 29 22.39 -34.39 23.35
N GLN A 30 22.29 -34.29 22.02
CA GLN A 30 22.23 -35.46 21.12
C GLN A 30 23.36 -35.54 20.09
N GLY A 31 24.16 -34.49 19.91
CA GLY A 31 25.30 -34.48 18.97
C GLY A 31 24.90 -34.54 17.48
N GLU A 32 23.60 -34.57 17.17
CA GLU A 32 23.10 -34.50 15.81
C GLU A 32 23.08 -33.06 15.29
N ARG A 33 23.62 -32.90 14.07
CA ARG A 33 23.58 -31.63 13.33
C ARG A 33 22.30 -31.63 12.50
N SER A 34 21.37 -30.74 12.83
CA SER A 34 20.13 -30.56 12.07
C SER A 34 20.12 -29.21 11.36
N PHE A 35 19.55 -29.18 10.15
CA PHE A 35 19.29 -27.94 9.43
C PHE A 35 17.97 -27.36 9.94
N ARG A 36 18.00 -26.18 10.57
CA ARG A 36 16.81 -25.48 11.06
C ARG A 36 16.61 -24.20 10.26
N PHE A 37 15.39 -23.99 9.77
CA PHE A 37 15.01 -22.73 9.14
C PHE A 37 14.95 -21.62 10.18
N ARG A 38 15.62 -20.51 9.90
CA ARG A 38 15.55 -19.26 10.66
C ARG A 38 14.73 -18.28 9.83
N GLU A 39 13.53 -17.98 10.33
CA GLU A 39 12.61 -16.99 9.75
C GLU A 39 13.32 -15.66 9.53
N GLY A 40 13.11 -15.07 8.35
CA GLY A 40 13.51 -13.71 8.06
C GLY A 40 12.53 -12.67 8.63
N PRO A 41 12.85 -11.38 8.52
CA PRO A 41 12.01 -10.30 9.04
C PRO A 41 10.62 -10.20 8.40
N ILE A 42 10.37 -10.84 7.25
CA ILE A 42 9.03 -10.86 6.62
C ILE A 42 8.02 -11.72 7.38
N PHE A 43 8.45 -12.57 8.32
CA PHE A 43 7.54 -13.37 9.16
C PHE A 43 6.94 -12.53 10.31
N ALA A 44 6.33 -11.41 9.93
CA ALA A 44 5.62 -10.47 10.79
C ALA A 44 4.24 -10.18 10.20
N ASN A 45 3.34 -9.54 10.95
CA ASN A 45 2.03 -9.12 10.43
C ASN A 45 2.08 -7.74 9.78
N LEU A 46 2.91 -6.84 10.32
CA LEU A 46 3.19 -5.52 9.79
C LEU A 46 4.69 -5.41 9.50
N LEU A 47 5.05 -5.28 8.23
CA LEU A 47 6.42 -5.07 7.78
C LEU A 47 6.59 -3.65 7.26
N LEU A 48 7.51 -2.88 7.85
CA LEU A 48 7.99 -1.63 7.30
C LEU A 48 9.30 -1.89 6.53
N ALA A 49 9.25 -1.77 5.21
CA ALA A 49 10.37 -1.91 4.29
C ALA A 49 10.87 -0.51 3.89
N ASP A 50 11.84 0.00 4.65
CA ASP A 50 12.36 1.36 4.43
C ASP A 50 13.34 1.41 3.28
N GLU A 51 13.17 2.41 2.40
CA GLU A 51 14.04 2.71 1.26
C GLU A 51 14.26 1.51 0.33
N ILE A 52 13.17 0.82 -0.04
CA ILE A 52 13.19 -0.39 -0.87
C ILE A 52 13.97 -0.22 -2.18
N ASN A 53 14.08 1.01 -2.68
CA ASN A 53 14.86 1.38 -3.86
C ASN A 53 16.39 1.35 -3.64
N ARG A 54 16.92 1.12 -2.44
CA ARG A 54 18.38 1.09 -2.17
C ARG A 54 19.02 -0.30 -2.27
N THR A 55 18.25 -1.32 -2.58
CA THR A 55 18.75 -2.70 -2.68
C THR A 55 18.63 -3.23 -4.11
N PRO A 56 19.53 -4.12 -4.57
CA PRO A 56 19.47 -4.68 -5.91
C PRO A 56 18.11 -5.34 -6.25
N PRO A 57 17.74 -5.40 -7.55
CA PRO A 57 16.44 -5.92 -8.00
C PRO A 57 16.10 -7.35 -7.54
N LYS A 58 17.12 -8.18 -7.28
CA LYS A 58 16.91 -9.56 -6.79
C LYS A 58 16.31 -9.61 -5.40
N THR A 59 16.73 -8.72 -4.49
CA THR A 59 16.20 -8.68 -3.12
C THR A 59 14.83 -8.01 -3.08
N GLN A 60 14.63 -6.97 -3.89
CA GLN A 60 13.30 -6.39 -4.11
C GLN A 60 12.30 -7.46 -4.59
N ALA A 61 12.68 -8.24 -5.61
CA ALA A 61 11.87 -9.33 -6.13
C ALA A 61 11.54 -10.38 -5.06
N ALA A 62 12.48 -10.72 -4.17
CA ALA A 62 12.24 -11.69 -3.10
C ALA A 62 11.14 -11.25 -2.11
N LEU A 63 11.14 -9.96 -1.73
CA LEU A 63 10.06 -9.41 -0.90
C LEU A 63 8.72 -9.44 -1.66
N LEU A 64 8.72 -8.98 -2.91
CA LEU A 64 7.50 -8.84 -3.71
C LEU A 64 6.88 -10.19 -4.10
N GLU A 65 7.70 -11.22 -4.33
CA GLU A 65 7.25 -12.59 -4.53
C GLU A 65 6.59 -13.13 -3.26
N ALA A 66 7.21 -12.92 -2.10
CA ALA A 66 6.63 -13.32 -0.82
C ALA A 66 5.30 -12.60 -0.53
N MET A 67 5.19 -11.32 -0.88
CA MET A 67 3.96 -10.53 -0.78
C MET A 67 2.83 -11.10 -1.65
N GLU A 68 3.15 -11.51 -2.87
CA GLU A 68 2.14 -12.05 -3.80
C GLU A 68 1.70 -13.47 -3.44
N GLU A 69 2.66 -14.32 -3.06
CA GLU A 69 2.41 -15.75 -2.83
C GLU A 69 1.93 -16.05 -1.40
N GLY A 70 2.09 -15.11 -0.46
CA GLY A 70 1.78 -15.32 0.97
C GLY A 70 2.65 -16.38 1.65
N GLN A 71 3.76 -16.77 1.03
CA GLN A 71 4.68 -17.80 1.48
C GLN A 71 6.07 -17.61 0.86
N VAL A 72 7.08 -18.27 1.42
CA VAL A 72 8.40 -18.39 0.81
C VAL A 72 8.81 -19.86 0.70
N SER A 73 9.59 -20.17 -0.33
CA SER A 73 10.17 -21.50 -0.52
C SER A 73 11.67 -21.47 -0.25
N VAL A 74 12.11 -22.17 0.80
CA VAL A 74 13.52 -22.24 1.20
C VAL A 74 13.93 -23.72 1.23
N MET A 75 14.94 -24.08 0.44
CA MET A 75 15.45 -25.46 0.32
C MET A 75 14.35 -26.50 0.00
N GLY A 76 13.37 -26.12 -0.83
CA GLY A 76 12.26 -26.98 -1.24
C GLY A 76 11.14 -27.13 -0.21
N GLN A 77 11.23 -26.46 0.94
CA GLN A 77 10.17 -26.40 1.94
C GLN A 77 9.42 -25.06 1.84
N ARG A 78 8.09 -25.12 1.94
CA ARG A 78 7.21 -23.94 1.94
C ARG A 78 6.99 -23.46 3.36
N HIS A 79 7.13 -22.16 3.56
CA HIS A 79 6.89 -21.48 4.83
C HIS A 79 5.87 -20.37 4.60
N SER A 80 4.66 -20.52 5.15
CA SER A 80 3.58 -19.54 5.03
C SER A 80 3.86 -18.29 5.87
N LEU A 81 3.51 -17.12 5.34
CA LEU A 81 3.57 -15.87 6.07
C LEU A 81 2.40 -15.76 7.07
N PRO A 82 2.55 -14.95 8.14
CA PRO A 82 1.47 -14.74 9.10
C PRO A 82 0.25 -14.04 8.47
N ASP A 83 -0.96 -14.47 8.80
CA ASP A 83 -2.22 -13.84 8.34
C ASP A 83 -2.92 -13.03 9.45
N PRO A 84 -3.16 -11.70 9.31
CA PRO A 84 -2.92 -10.88 8.13
C PRO A 84 -1.45 -10.50 7.95
N PHE A 85 -1.04 -10.29 6.69
CA PHE A 85 0.27 -9.79 6.28
C PHE A 85 0.12 -8.46 5.55
N PHE A 86 0.75 -7.41 6.06
CA PHE A 86 0.72 -6.07 5.49
C PHE A 86 2.13 -5.51 5.37
N VAL A 87 2.45 -4.95 4.21
CA VAL A 87 3.74 -4.33 3.92
C VAL A 87 3.54 -2.85 3.62
N MET A 88 4.28 -2.02 4.33
CA MET A 88 4.48 -0.61 4.00
C MET A 88 5.90 -0.46 3.48
N ALA A 89 6.06 0.05 2.26
CA ALA A 89 7.37 0.29 1.66
C ALA A 89 7.58 1.78 1.43
N THR A 90 8.76 2.29 1.76
CA THR A 90 9.14 3.69 1.50
C THR A 90 10.19 3.73 0.39
N GLN A 91 10.17 4.81 -0.39
CA GLN A 91 11.19 5.11 -1.38
C GLN A 91 11.72 6.51 -1.11
N ASN A 92 13.04 6.68 -1.13
CA ASN A 92 13.64 8.00 -1.04
C ASN A 92 13.89 8.52 -2.48
N PRO A 93 13.15 9.55 -2.95
CA PRO A 93 13.27 10.04 -4.32
C PRO A 93 14.50 10.91 -4.54
N LEU A 94 15.16 11.39 -3.49
CA LEU A 94 16.27 12.35 -3.58
C LEU A 94 17.65 11.69 -3.70
N GLU A 95 17.77 10.40 -3.38
CA GLU A 95 19.04 9.66 -3.50
C GLU A 95 19.28 9.18 -4.93
N LEU A 96 20.22 9.83 -5.63
CA LEU A 96 20.57 9.53 -7.03
C LEU A 96 21.66 8.47 -7.18
N GLU A 97 22.44 8.19 -6.14
CA GLU A 97 23.51 7.17 -6.19
C GLU A 97 23.08 5.88 -5.49
N GLY A 98 23.29 4.75 -6.17
CA GLY A 98 23.02 3.43 -5.58
C GLY A 98 21.55 3.06 -5.44
N THR A 99 20.64 3.76 -6.13
CA THR A 99 19.22 3.43 -6.16
C THR A 99 18.82 2.64 -7.40
N TYR A 100 17.89 1.71 -7.20
CA TYR A 100 17.30 0.81 -8.17
C TYR A 100 15.78 1.04 -8.15
N PRO A 101 15.23 1.82 -9.10
CA PRO A 101 13.80 2.09 -9.14
C PRO A 101 13.02 0.79 -9.36
N LEU A 102 11.87 0.67 -8.71
CA LEU A 102 10.98 -0.47 -8.92
C LEU A 102 10.32 -0.33 -10.31
N PRO A 103 10.42 -1.33 -11.19
CA PRO A 103 9.64 -1.37 -12.42
C PRO A 103 8.14 -1.30 -12.14
N ILE A 104 7.33 -0.80 -13.08
CA ILE A 104 5.87 -0.75 -12.91
C ILE A 104 5.28 -2.15 -12.61
N THR A 105 5.83 -3.20 -13.21
CA THR A 105 5.41 -4.59 -12.93
C THR A 105 5.62 -5.01 -11.48
N GLN A 106 6.51 -4.33 -10.75
CA GLN A 106 6.71 -4.50 -9.31
C GLN A 106 5.80 -3.58 -8.50
N LEU A 107 5.70 -2.31 -8.90
CA LEU A 107 4.82 -1.34 -8.25
C LEU A 107 3.34 -1.77 -8.29
N ASP A 108 2.90 -2.42 -9.37
CA ASP A 108 1.51 -2.88 -9.54
C ASP A 108 1.06 -3.90 -8.47
N ARG A 109 2.00 -4.51 -7.72
CA ARG A 109 1.70 -5.36 -6.56
C ARG A 109 1.27 -4.58 -5.32
N PHE A 110 1.56 -3.29 -5.24
CA PHE A 110 1.11 -2.44 -4.13
C PHE A 110 -0.30 -1.94 -4.40
N THR A 111 -1.18 -2.02 -3.40
CA THR A 111 -2.55 -1.50 -3.52
C THR A 111 -2.53 0.01 -3.76
N PHE A 112 -1.74 0.75 -2.98
CA PHE A 112 -1.63 2.21 -3.03
C PHE A 112 -0.19 2.69 -3.20
N GLN A 113 -0.04 3.85 -3.85
CA GLN A 113 1.11 4.73 -3.72
C GLN A 113 0.66 6.05 -3.06
N VAL A 114 1.20 6.33 -1.88
CA VAL A 114 0.94 7.56 -1.14
C VAL A 114 2.13 8.50 -1.33
N ALA A 115 1.87 9.71 -1.82
CA ALA A 115 2.88 10.75 -1.91
C ALA A 115 2.93 11.50 -0.56
N LEU A 116 4.09 11.49 0.09
CA LEU A 116 4.29 12.25 1.33
C LEU A 116 5.00 13.55 0.99
N ASP A 117 4.36 14.67 1.32
CA ASP A 117 4.97 16.00 1.33
C ASP A 117 5.19 16.44 2.78
N TYR A 118 5.93 17.55 2.96
CA TYR A 118 6.14 18.13 4.27
C TYR A 118 4.81 18.58 4.89
N PRO A 119 4.61 18.34 6.21
CA PRO A 119 3.42 18.81 6.91
C PRO A 119 3.32 20.33 6.83
N GLN A 120 2.10 20.85 6.87
CA GLN A 120 1.91 22.30 6.98
C GLN A 120 2.43 22.79 8.34
N ALA A 121 2.82 24.07 8.43
CA ALA A 121 3.45 24.61 9.65
C ALA A 121 2.67 24.35 10.95
N HIS A 122 1.33 24.34 10.90
CA HIS A 122 0.50 24.05 12.08
C HIS A 122 0.51 22.55 12.46
N GLU A 123 0.58 21.66 11.48
CA GLU A 123 0.67 20.21 11.69
C GLU A 123 2.07 19.81 12.14
N GLU A 124 3.09 20.50 11.63
CA GLU A 124 4.47 20.34 12.07
C GLU A 124 4.62 20.71 13.55
N LEU A 125 3.95 21.79 13.99
CA LEU A 125 3.88 22.14 15.41
C LEU A 125 3.23 21.03 16.25
N ASP A 126 2.15 20.42 15.78
CA ASP A 126 1.52 19.27 16.46
C ASP A 126 2.51 18.10 16.57
N VAL A 127 3.18 17.72 15.47
CA VAL A 127 4.16 16.62 15.44
C VAL A 127 5.33 16.90 16.38
N VAL A 128 5.90 18.10 16.31
CA VAL A 128 7.00 18.53 17.19
C VAL A 128 6.55 18.49 18.65
N SER A 129 5.34 19.00 18.95
CA SER A 129 4.81 18.98 20.31
C SER A 129 4.63 17.54 20.84
N MET A 130 4.10 16.63 20.03
CA MET A 130 3.91 15.22 20.39
C MET A 130 5.23 14.49 20.60
N THR A 131 6.23 14.76 19.75
CA THR A 131 7.53 14.08 19.80
C THR A 131 8.42 14.61 20.94
N THR A 132 8.24 15.89 21.31
CA THR A 132 8.98 16.52 22.42
C THR A 132 8.30 16.33 23.78
N SER A 133 6.99 16.06 23.80
CA SER A 133 6.34 15.53 24.98
C SER A 133 6.78 14.08 25.21
N HIS A 134 7.18 13.74 26.44
CA HIS A 134 7.52 12.36 26.79
C HIS A 134 6.32 11.44 26.52
N LEU A 135 6.38 10.65 25.44
CA LEU A 135 5.43 9.58 25.17
C LEU A 135 5.39 8.65 26.39
N GLN A 136 4.20 8.56 27.00
CA GLN A 136 4.00 7.84 28.25
C GLN A 136 3.90 6.34 27.99
N GLY A 137 4.93 5.59 28.38
CA GLY A 137 4.86 4.14 28.60
C GLY A 137 4.64 3.26 27.35
N PRO A 138 4.66 1.92 27.52
CA PRO A 138 4.28 0.99 26.47
C PRO A 138 2.80 1.15 26.11
N LEU A 139 2.46 1.05 24.83
CA LEU A 139 1.08 1.07 24.36
C LEU A 139 0.39 -0.25 24.68
N ASP A 140 -0.83 -0.18 25.23
CA ASP A 140 -1.66 -1.35 25.48
C ASP A 140 -2.41 -1.76 24.20
N PRO A 141 -2.40 -3.05 23.80
CA PRO A 141 -3.21 -3.52 22.68
C PRO A 141 -4.70 -3.32 22.94
N VAL A 142 -5.37 -2.57 22.06
CA VAL A 142 -6.81 -2.27 22.18
C VAL A 142 -7.71 -3.31 21.50
N ILE A 143 -7.20 -4.04 20.51
CA ILE A 143 -7.94 -5.05 19.76
C ILE A 143 -7.08 -6.31 19.56
N PRO A 144 -7.68 -7.52 19.68
CA PRO A 144 -6.97 -8.76 19.42
C PRO A 144 -6.83 -9.04 17.92
N ARG A 145 -5.85 -9.87 17.54
CA ARG A 145 -5.65 -10.31 16.14
C ARG A 145 -6.91 -10.91 15.51
N ALA A 146 -7.66 -11.71 16.26
CA ALA A 146 -8.88 -12.36 15.77
C ALA A 146 -9.93 -11.33 15.30
N TRP A 147 -10.07 -10.22 16.02
CA TRP A 147 -10.97 -9.14 15.65
C TRP A 147 -10.58 -8.49 14.32
N VAL A 148 -9.27 -8.30 14.06
CA VAL A 148 -8.78 -7.76 12.78
C VAL A 148 -9.12 -8.70 11.62
N THR A 149 -8.94 -10.01 11.80
CA THR A 149 -9.32 -11.00 10.78
C THR A 149 -10.82 -11.00 10.52
N GLU A 150 -11.64 -10.91 11.57
CA GLU A 150 -13.10 -10.79 11.45
C GLU A 150 -13.49 -9.50 10.70
N ALA A 151 -12.93 -8.35 11.05
CA ALA A 151 -13.18 -7.08 10.39
C ALA A 151 -12.80 -7.12 8.90
N LEU A 152 -11.65 -7.72 8.54
CA LEU A 152 -11.25 -7.89 7.14
C LEU A 152 -12.24 -8.75 6.34
N ASN A 153 -12.83 -9.79 6.97
CA ASN A 153 -13.86 -10.61 6.35
C ASN A 153 -15.18 -9.84 6.18
N GLU A 154 -15.55 -9.00 7.16
CA GLU A 154 -16.73 -8.13 7.07
C GLU A 154 -16.61 -7.10 5.95
N VAL A 155 -15.44 -6.46 5.79
CA VAL A 155 -15.17 -5.53 4.69
C VAL A 155 -15.42 -6.19 3.33
N GLN A 156 -15.10 -7.48 3.16
CA GLN A 156 -15.37 -8.20 1.91
C GLN A 156 -16.85 -8.38 1.59
N GLN A 157 -17.74 -8.31 2.59
CA GLN A 157 -19.19 -8.45 2.42
C GLN A 157 -19.87 -7.15 1.97
N ILE A 158 -19.16 -6.02 1.99
CA ILE A 158 -19.71 -4.73 1.57
C ILE A 158 -20.10 -4.78 0.10
N VAL A 159 -21.33 -4.33 -0.18
CA VAL A 159 -21.94 -4.39 -1.50
C VAL A 159 -21.34 -3.30 -2.38
N ILE A 160 -20.94 -3.69 -3.59
CA ILE A 160 -20.57 -2.77 -4.65
C ILE A 160 -21.69 -2.78 -5.68
N PRO A 161 -22.44 -1.69 -5.85
CA PRO A 161 -23.43 -1.56 -6.91
C PRO A 161 -22.82 -1.78 -8.30
N ASP A 162 -23.57 -2.42 -9.20
CA ASP A 162 -23.10 -2.75 -10.56
C ASP A 162 -22.60 -1.53 -11.33
N HIS A 163 -23.27 -0.38 -11.20
CA HIS A 163 -22.85 0.86 -11.86
C HIS A 163 -21.48 1.37 -11.39
N LEU A 164 -21.07 1.11 -10.13
CA LEU A 164 -19.75 1.47 -9.62
C LEU A 164 -18.67 0.49 -10.11
N LEU A 165 -19.01 -0.80 -10.23
CA LEU A 165 -18.15 -1.81 -10.85
C LEU A 165 -17.86 -1.44 -12.31
N GLU A 166 -18.89 -1.08 -13.07
CA GLU A 166 -18.78 -0.62 -14.45
C GLU A 166 -17.98 0.69 -14.54
N ARG A 167 -18.26 1.66 -13.66
CA ARG A 167 -17.52 2.93 -13.59
C ARG A 167 -16.03 2.72 -13.33
N ALA A 168 -15.65 1.94 -12.31
CA ALA A 168 -14.25 1.63 -12.00
C ALA A 168 -13.56 0.94 -13.18
N THR A 169 -14.25 -0.01 -13.82
CA THR A 169 -13.73 -0.71 -15.00
C THR A 169 -13.50 0.23 -16.17
N ARG A 170 -14.48 1.10 -16.48
CA ARG A 170 -14.39 2.12 -17.55
C ARG A 170 -13.22 3.06 -17.31
N ILE A 171 -13.06 3.57 -16.08
CA ILE A 171 -11.96 4.48 -15.71
C ILE A 171 -10.61 3.80 -15.96
N VAL A 172 -10.41 2.59 -15.44
CA VAL A 172 -9.13 1.89 -15.59
C VAL A 172 -8.84 1.56 -17.04
N ARG A 173 -9.85 1.11 -17.81
CA ARG A 173 -9.70 0.83 -19.25
C ARG A 173 -9.34 2.09 -20.05
N ALA A 174 -9.89 3.25 -19.69
CA ALA A 174 -9.58 4.51 -20.33
C ALA A 174 -8.11 4.93 -20.19
N THR A 175 -7.36 4.35 -19.24
CA THR A 175 -5.92 4.63 -19.09
C THR A 175 -5.03 3.86 -20.07
N ARG A 176 -5.57 2.94 -20.89
CA ARG A 176 -4.77 2.01 -21.69
C ARG A 176 -4.58 2.53 -23.13
N PRO A 177 -3.36 2.98 -23.51
CA PRO A 177 -3.09 3.52 -24.85
C PRO A 177 -3.54 2.57 -25.98
N GLY A 178 -4.25 3.11 -26.97
CA GLY A 178 -4.65 2.39 -28.17
C GLY A 178 -5.79 1.36 -28.02
N GLU A 179 -6.41 1.21 -26.83
CA GLU A 179 -7.65 0.43 -26.70
C GLU A 179 -8.88 1.27 -27.14
N ASP A 180 -9.93 0.61 -27.63
CA ASP A 180 -11.15 1.28 -28.13
C ASP A 180 -11.84 2.18 -27.09
N ASP A 181 -11.72 1.82 -25.80
CA ASP A 181 -12.31 2.56 -24.68
C ASP A 181 -11.43 3.73 -24.18
N ALA A 182 -10.22 3.88 -24.72
CA ALA A 182 -9.27 4.90 -24.29
C ALA A 182 -9.36 6.15 -25.16
N PRO A 183 -9.48 7.35 -24.55
CA PRO A 183 -9.47 8.60 -25.29
C PRO A 183 -8.08 8.83 -25.93
N GLU A 184 -8.04 9.63 -27.00
CA GLU A 184 -6.79 9.95 -27.72
C GLU A 184 -5.68 10.49 -26.80
N ILE A 185 -6.06 11.29 -25.81
CA ILE A 185 -5.16 11.85 -24.80
C ILE A 185 -4.44 10.78 -23.96
N ALA A 186 -5.04 9.62 -23.73
CA ALA A 186 -4.36 8.52 -23.04
C ALA A 186 -3.24 7.95 -23.90
N THR A 187 -3.43 7.87 -25.21
CA THR A 187 -2.41 7.40 -26.16
C THR A 187 -1.27 8.40 -26.33
N GLU A 188 -1.57 9.69 -26.21
CA GLU A 188 -0.59 10.77 -26.25
C GLU A 188 0.28 10.83 -24.98
N LEU A 189 -0.36 10.75 -23.81
CA LEU A 189 0.28 11.03 -22.52
C LEU A 189 0.82 9.79 -21.79
N LEU A 190 0.39 8.58 -22.15
CA LEU A 190 0.82 7.34 -21.51
C LEU A 190 1.57 6.41 -22.47
N SER A 191 2.62 5.79 -21.95
CA SER A 191 3.28 4.64 -22.59
C SER A 191 2.59 3.31 -22.22
N HIS A 192 1.97 3.24 -21.04
CA HIS A 192 1.13 2.13 -20.62
C HIS A 192 0.14 2.55 -19.52
N GLY A 193 -1.00 1.85 -19.48
CA GLY A 193 -2.08 2.09 -18.52
C GLY A 193 -2.20 1.02 -17.44
N ALA A 194 -3.16 1.24 -16.54
CA ALA A 194 -3.42 0.34 -15.42
C ALA A 194 -4.11 -0.98 -15.87
N GLY A 195 -3.63 -2.09 -15.32
CA GLY A 195 -4.18 -3.43 -15.54
C GLY A 195 -5.41 -3.74 -14.66
N PRO A 196 -5.92 -5.00 -14.72
CA PRO A 196 -7.06 -5.43 -13.91
C PRO A 196 -6.87 -5.25 -12.39
N ARG A 197 -5.63 -5.30 -11.90
CA ARG A 197 -5.30 -5.04 -10.49
C ARG A 197 -5.64 -3.62 -10.05
N GLY A 198 -5.60 -2.64 -10.96
CA GLY A 198 -6.08 -1.28 -10.68
C GLY A 198 -7.56 -1.27 -10.32
N VAL A 199 -8.39 -2.01 -11.06
CA VAL A 199 -9.84 -2.15 -10.75
C VAL A 199 -10.02 -2.82 -9.38
N GLN A 200 -9.30 -3.92 -9.14
CA GLN A 200 -9.39 -4.65 -7.86
C GLN A 200 -8.99 -3.78 -6.67
N ALA A 201 -7.91 -2.99 -6.81
CA ALA A 201 -7.44 -2.08 -5.79
C ALA A 201 -8.49 -1.00 -5.48
N VAL A 202 -9.02 -0.33 -6.49
CA VAL A 202 -10.08 0.69 -6.33
C VAL A 202 -11.29 0.09 -5.61
N LEU A 203 -11.82 -1.04 -6.09
CA LEU A 203 -13.05 -1.63 -5.54
C LEU A 203 -12.86 -2.14 -4.10
N THR A 204 -11.77 -2.84 -3.82
CA THR A 204 -11.50 -3.40 -2.48
C THR A 204 -11.29 -2.30 -1.45
N THR A 205 -10.61 -1.22 -1.84
CA THR A 205 -10.38 -0.09 -0.94
C THR A 205 -11.59 0.81 -0.80
N SER A 206 -12.45 0.92 -1.83
CA SER A 206 -13.75 1.58 -1.72
C SER A 206 -14.67 0.89 -0.71
N ARG A 207 -14.64 -0.46 -0.65
CA ARG A 207 -15.32 -1.20 0.43
C ARG A 207 -14.79 -0.82 1.80
N ALA A 208 -13.48 -0.74 1.95
CA ALA A 208 -12.88 -0.33 3.22
C ALA A 208 -13.31 1.09 3.64
N CYS A 209 -13.42 2.03 2.69
CA CYS A 209 -13.97 3.37 2.94
C CYS A 209 -15.39 3.30 3.50
N ALA A 210 -16.29 2.58 2.81
CA ALA A 210 -17.67 2.41 3.24
C ALA A 210 -17.76 1.75 4.64
N ALA A 211 -16.92 0.75 4.90
CA ALA A 211 -16.86 0.06 6.19
C ALA A 211 -16.52 1.02 7.34
N LEU A 212 -15.51 1.86 7.13
CA LEU A 212 -15.04 2.84 8.11
C LEU A 212 -16.08 3.93 8.40
N ASP A 213 -16.90 4.24 7.40
CA ASP A 213 -18.07 5.11 7.54
C ASP A 213 -19.31 4.40 8.13
N GLY A 214 -19.21 3.11 8.47
CA GLY A 214 -20.32 2.31 9.00
C GLY A 214 -21.43 2.02 7.97
N ARG A 215 -21.10 2.10 6.67
CA ARG A 215 -22.00 1.79 5.55
C ARG A 215 -21.76 0.38 5.02
N ASP A 216 -22.84 -0.25 4.55
CA ASP A 216 -22.83 -1.60 3.96
C ASP A 216 -22.71 -1.60 2.43
N THR A 217 -22.72 -0.40 1.83
CA THR A 217 -22.74 -0.20 0.38
C THR A 217 -21.78 0.93 -0.01
N VAL A 218 -21.00 0.69 -1.06
CA VAL A 218 -20.05 1.65 -1.63
C VAL A 218 -20.77 2.79 -2.35
N SER A 219 -20.28 4.02 -2.21
CA SER A 219 -20.75 5.22 -2.90
C SER A 219 -19.74 5.71 -3.96
N ASP A 220 -20.15 6.67 -4.78
CA ASP A 220 -19.24 7.36 -5.71
C ASP A 220 -18.07 8.06 -5.00
N ASP A 221 -18.31 8.60 -3.80
CA ASP A 221 -17.31 9.31 -3.01
C ASP A 221 -16.20 8.37 -2.50
N ASP A 222 -16.55 7.13 -2.15
CA ASP A 222 -15.57 6.10 -1.77
C ASP A 222 -14.62 5.80 -2.92
N LEU A 223 -15.17 5.62 -4.12
CA LEU A 223 -14.43 5.35 -5.34
C LEU A 223 -13.51 6.53 -5.67
N ASN A 224 -14.04 7.76 -5.62
CA ASN A 224 -13.28 8.99 -5.86
C ASN A 224 -12.10 9.14 -4.89
N THR A 225 -12.31 8.81 -3.61
CA THR A 225 -11.31 8.95 -2.55
C THR A 225 -10.08 8.09 -2.79
N VAL A 226 -10.28 6.86 -3.29
CA VAL A 226 -9.18 5.89 -3.45
C VAL A 226 -8.57 5.86 -4.85
N LEU A 227 -9.20 6.52 -5.82
CA LEU A 227 -8.89 6.37 -7.24
C LEU A 227 -7.44 6.74 -7.57
N PHE A 228 -7.00 7.93 -7.16
CA PHE A 228 -5.66 8.42 -7.44
C PHE A 228 -4.57 7.57 -6.79
N PRO A 229 -4.56 7.34 -5.46
CA PRO A 229 -3.54 6.51 -4.83
C PRO A 229 -3.57 5.05 -5.33
N ALA A 230 -4.71 4.55 -5.80
CA ALA A 230 -4.81 3.23 -6.43
C ALA A 230 -4.28 3.18 -7.87
N ILE A 231 -4.23 4.28 -8.62
CA ILE A 231 -3.93 4.20 -10.06
C ILE A 231 -2.59 4.84 -10.42
N ARG A 232 -2.13 5.88 -9.71
CA ARG A 232 -0.98 6.69 -10.10
C ARG A 232 0.32 5.92 -10.40
N HIS A 233 0.66 4.92 -9.58
CA HIS A 233 1.87 4.09 -9.78
C HIS A 233 1.72 3.00 -10.85
N ARG A 234 0.52 2.86 -11.41
CA ARG A 234 0.19 1.93 -12.49
C ARG A 234 0.19 2.62 -13.86
N LEU A 235 0.46 3.92 -13.90
CA LEU A 235 0.53 4.72 -15.11
C LEU A 235 1.99 4.93 -15.51
N GLY A 236 2.34 4.52 -16.71
CA GLY A 236 3.59 4.90 -17.33
C GLY A 236 3.39 6.11 -18.20
N LEU A 237 4.07 7.20 -17.88
CA LEU A 237 4.04 8.39 -18.70
C LEU A 237 4.74 8.14 -20.05
N SER A 238 4.31 8.85 -21.08
CA SER A 238 5.04 8.93 -22.35
C SER A 238 6.21 9.89 -22.21
N VAL A 239 7.23 9.75 -23.07
CA VAL A 239 8.37 10.68 -23.11
C VAL A 239 7.92 12.12 -23.31
N HIS A 240 6.82 12.32 -24.03
CA HIS A 240 6.21 13.64 -24.22
C HIS A 240 5.65 14.19 -22.91
N ALA A 241 4.86 13.42 -22.18
CA ALA A 241 4.32 13.83 -20.88
C ALA A 241 5.42 14.09 -19.84
N GLU A 242 6.47 13.27 -19.82
CA GLU A 242 7.65 13.49 -18.96
C GLU A 242 8.38 14.79 -19.33
N ALA A 243 8.56 15.07 -20.62
CA ALA A 243 9.20 16.29 -21.09
C ALA A 243 8.40 17.56 -20.75
N GLU A 244 7.08 17.46 -20.68
CA GLU A 244 6.20 18.54 -20.20
C GLU A 244 6.17 18.66 -18.66
N GLY A 245 6.79 17.71 -17.94
CA GLY A 245 6.80 17.68 -16.49
C GLY A 245 5.44 17.33 -15.86
N LEU A 246 4.58 16.62 -16.60
CA LEU A 246 3.29 16.18 -16.09
C LEU A 246 3.46 15.07 -15.05
N SER A 247 2.64 15.13 -14.00
CA SER A 247 2.52 14.07 -13.01
C SER A 247 1.50 13.01 -13.43
N PRO A 248 1.59 11.76 -12.91
CA PRO A 248 0.58 10.73 -13.13
C PRO A 248 -0.82 11.16 -12.72
N ASP A 249 -0.94 11.98 -11.67
CA ASP A 249 -2.21 12.51 -11.18
C ASP A 249 -2.82 13.51 -12.18
N GLU A 250 -2.03 14.43 -12.74
CA GLU A 250 -2.50 15.35 -13.78
C GLU A 250 -2.93 14.61 -15.05
N VAL A 251 -2.19 13.58 -15.45
CA VAL A 251 -2.55 12.75 -16.61
C VAL A 251 -3.84 11.99 -16.36
N LEU A 252 -3.99 11.36 -15.19
CA LEU A 252 -5.21 10.66 -14.81
C LEU A 252 -6.41 11.62 -14.80
N PHE A 253 -6.24 12.82 -14.24
CA PHE A 253 -7.29 13.85 -14.23
C PHE A 253 -7.71 14.28 -15.66
N LYS A 254 -6.75 14.48 -16.56
CA LYS A 254 -7.02 14.77 -17.98
C LYS A 254 -7.81 13.65 -18.66
N ILE A 255 -7.45 12.38 -18.40
CA ILE A 255 -8.16 11.21 -18.94
C ILE A 255 -9.59 11.13 -18.40
N LEU A 256 -9.78 11.31 -17.09
CA LEU A 256 -11.09 11.31 -16.44
C LEU A 256 -12.01 12.39 -17.02
N SER A 257 -11.47 13.58 -17.21
CA SER A 257 -12.18 14.70 -17.85
C SER A 257 -12.60 14.36 -19.28
N ALA A 258 -11.72 13.72 -20.06
CA ALA A 258 -12.00 13.33 -21.44
C ALA A 258 -13.11 12.28 -21.57
N ILE A 259 -13.24 11.36 -20.60
CA ILE A 259 -14.32 10.36 -20.56
C ILE A 259 -15.57 10.85 -19.81
N GLY A 260 -15.62 12.13 -19.41
CA GLY A 260 -16.74 12.74 -18.71
C GLY A 260 -16.96 12.21 -17.29
N ASP A 261 -15.95 11.64 -16.65
CA ASP A 261 -16.03 11.19 -15.26
C ASP A 261 -15.88 12.38 -14.31
N ARG A 262 -16.83 12.53 -13.39
CA ARG A 262 -16.84 13.63 -12.42
C ARG A 262 -16.00 13.26 -11.22
N VAL A 263 -14.70 13.49 -11.32
CA VAL A 263 -13.86 13.62 -10.15
C VAL A 263 -13.75 15.11 -9.87
N GLU A 264 -14.25 15.56 -8.73
CA GLU A 264 -14.00 16.93 -8.29
C GLU A 264 -12.48 17.13 -8.24
N GLU A 265 -12.01 18.21 -8.87
CA GLU A 265 -10.61 18.58 -8.88
C GLU A 265 -10.22 18.83 -7.42
N SER A 266 -9.60 17.84 -6.78
CA SER A 266 -9.03 17.95 -5.43
C SER A 266 -7.85 18.93 -5.49
N THR A 267 -8.16 20.20 -5.70
CA THR A 267 -7.24 21.34 -5.64
C THR A 267 -6.88 21.57 -4.17
N SER A 268 -6.10 20.65 -3.62
CA SER A 268 -5.11 20.83 -2.55
C SER A 268 -4.52 19.46 -2.23
N SER A 269 -3.43 19.13 -2.91
CA SER A 269 -2.60 17.94 -2.71
C SER A 269 -1.86 17.93 -1.36
N THR A 270 -2.40 18.60 -0.34
CA THR A 270 -1.82 18.56 1.02
C THR A 270 -2.91 18.64 2.10
N ASN A 271 -3.96 19.45 1.91
CA ASN A 271 -5.06 19.55 2.88
C ASN A 271 -6.09 18.42 2.76
N SER A 272 -6.33 17.88 1.56
CA SER A 272 -7.37 16.86 1.36
C SER A 272 -6.91 15.47 1.80
N GLU A 273 -5.69 15.04 1.46
CA GLU A 273 -5.17 13.70 1.83
C GLU A 273 -4.94 13.60 3.35
N VAL A 274 -4.30 14.61 3.98
CA VAL A 274 -4.12 14.62 5.44
C VAL A 274 -5.44 14.87 6.18
N GLY A 275 -6.34 15.69 5.62
CA GLY A 275 -7.69 15.91 6.16
C GLY A 275 -8.56 14.65 6.12
N ASN A 276 -8.46 13.86 5.05
CA ASN A 276 -9.14 12.57 4.92
C ASN A 276 -8.53 11.52 5.85
N ILE A 277 -7.20 11.46 5.97
CA ILE A 277 -6.52 10.59 6.94
C ILE A 277 -6.88 10.99 8.38
N ARG A 278 -6.93 12.28 8.72
CA ARG A 278 -7.36 12.76 10.05
C ARG A 278 -8.84 12.49 10.30
N ARG A 279 -9.71 12.62 9.29
CA ARG A 279 -11.13 12.23 9.37
C ARG A 279 -11.25 10.72 9.61
N TRP A 280 -10.50 9.91 8.88
CA TRP A 280 -10.46 8.45 9.02
C TRP A 280 -9.89 7.99 10.35
N LEU A 281 -8.81 8.61 10.83
CA LEU A 281 -8.24 8.35 12.15
C LEU A 281 -9.20 8.80 13.27
N GLY A 282 -9.92 9.90 13.07
CA GLY A 282 -10.99 10.36 13.96
C GLY A 282 -12.15 9.38 14.01
N GLN A 283 -12.66 8.94 12.86
CA GLN A 283 -13.70 7.91 12.75
C GLN A 283 -13.23 6.57 13.30
N LEU A 284 -11.97 6.16 13.07
CA LEU A 284 -11.38 4.97 13.68
C LEU A 284 -11.33 5.09 15.21
N ALA A 285 -10.98 6.27 15.74
CA ALA A 285 -11.02 6.53 17.18
C ALA A 285 -12.45 6.52 17.75
N GLU A 286 -13.45 6.95 16.96
CA GLU A 286 -14.88 6.95 17.32
C GLU A 286 -15.56 5.57 17.17
N THR A 287 -15.13 4.76 16.20
CA THR A 287 -15.63 3.40 15.90
C THR A 287 -14.88 2.31 16.69
N THR A 288 -13.69 2.62 17.22
CA THR A 288 -13.08 1.84 18.30
C THR A 288 -14.04 1.90 19.49
N PRO A 289 -14.48 0.75 20.05
CA PRO A 289 -15.53 0.73 21.07
C PRO A 289 -15.25 1.73 22.19
N LEU A 290 -16.21 2.65 22.40
CA LEU A 290 -16.15 3.69 23.40
C LEU A 290 -15.68 3.14 24.74
N PHE A 291 -14.61 3.73 25.25
CA PHE A 291 -14.05 3.60 26.59
C PHE A 291 -15.13 3.89 27.65
N ARG A 292 -16.04 2.94 27.91
CA ARG A 292 -16.80 2.95 29.15
C ARG A 292 -15.89 2.42 30.25
N LYS A 293 -15.15 3.35 30.88
CA LYS A 293 -14.84 3.23 32.31
C LYS A 293 -16.16 2.97 33.04
N LYS A 294 -16.38 1.73 33.48
CA LYS A 294 -17.18 1.48 34.67
C LYS A 294 -16.21 1.26 35.82
N SER A 295 -16.42 2.09 36.84
CA SER A 295 -15.95 1.99 38.22
C SER A 295 -15.88 0.56 38.73
#